data_AF-A0AAD6X7V4-F1
#
_entry.id   AF-A0AAD6X7V4-F1
#
_cell.length_a   1.000
_cell.length_b   1.000
_cell.length_c   1.000
_cell.angle_alpha   90.00
_cell.angle_beta   90.00
_cell.angle_gamma   90.00
#
_symmetry.space_group_name_H-M   'P 1'
#
loop_
_entity.id
_entity.type
_entity.pdbx_description
1 polymer ?
#
loop_
_entity_poly.entity_id
_entity_poly.type
_entity_poly.pdbx_seq_one_letter_code
_entity_poly.pdbx_strand_id
1 'polypeptide(L)'
;YLFLCPGKDFRTGQTSLKLPNCPAYWSLDPLGAEHLSTEQATQLGFPSFQLTMEFAGASWDASVYTGLRQFHQAKGFDPESQDVARHLGEPLFRLSG
;
A
#
# COMPACT_ATOMS: atom_id res chain seq x y z
N TYR A 1 -5.90 4.15 -21.30
CA TYR A 1 -5.07 4.42 -20.11
C TYR A 1 -5.36 3.37 -19.04
N LEU A 2 -4.32 2.91 -18.33
CA LEU A 2 -4.47 1.98 -17.20
C LEU A 2 -4.58 2.79 -15.91
N PHE A 3 -5.63 2.53 -15.13
CA PHE A 3 -5.84 3.15 -13.81
C PHE A 3 -5.70 2.12 -12.72
N LEU A 4 -5.03 2.50 -11.63
CA LEU A 4 -4.95 1.73 -10.41
C LEU A 4 -5.99 2.28 -9.43
N CYS A 5 -6.82 1.41 -8.84
CA CYS A 5 -7.73 1.88 -7.79
C CYS A 5 -6.93 2.40 -6.58
N PRO A 6 -7.39 3.48 -5.92
CA PRO A 6 -6.80 3.91 -4.66
C PRO A 6 -6.98 2.80 -3.62
N GLY A 7 -5.87 2.26 -3.11
CA GLY A 7 -5.88 1.20 -2.11
C GLY A 7 -6.45 1.71 -0.80
N LYS A 8 -7.69 1.31 -0.47
CA LYS A 8 -8.33 1.67 0.81
C LYS A 8 -8.13 0.61 1.90
N ASP A 9 -7.82 -0.63 1.52
CA ASP A 9 -7.77 -1.76 2.45
C ASP A 9 -6.51 -2.61 2.21
N PHE A 10 -5.41 -2.23 2.87
CA PHE A 10 -4.20 -3.05 2.91
C PHE A 10 -4.27 -4.01 4.12
N ARG A 11 -4.35 -5.32 3.88
CA ARG A 11 -4.31 -6.36 4.94
C ARG A 11 -2.93 -7.01 5.01
N THR A 12 -2.04 -6.50 5.85
CA THR A 12 -0.67 -7.02 5.97
C THR A 12 -0.62 -8.51 6.33
N GLY A 13 -0.05 -9.32 5.44
CA GLY A 13 0.48 -10.67 5.71
C GLY A 13 1.95 -10.73 5.24
N GLN A 14 2.71 -11.75 5.67
CA GLN A 14 4.15 -11.85 5.39
C GLN A 14 4.46 -11.72 3.89
N THR A 15 5.25 -10.69 3.58
CA THR A 15 5.94 -10.32 2.32
C THR A 15 5.13 -10.09 1.04
N SER A 16 3.84 -10.42 0.98
CA SER A 16 3.02 -10.10 -0.18
C SER A 16 1.56 -9.81 0.18
N LEU A 17 1.01 -8.75 -0.39
CA LEU A 17 -0.43 -8.48 -0.34
C LEU A 17 -1.03 -8.80 -1.68
N LYS A 18 -1.86 -9.85 -1.73
CA LYS A 18 -2.88 -9.94 -2.77
C LYS A 18 -3.97 -8.95 -2.39
N LEU A 19 -4.12 -7.87 -3.15
CA LEU A 19 -5.25 -6.97 -2.99
C LEU A 19 -6.48 -7.69 -3.55
N PRO A 20 -7.37 -8.25 -2.72
CA PRO A 20 -8.45 -9.09 -3.22
C PRO A 20 -9.46 -8.29 -4.04
N ASN A 21 -9.50 -6.96 -3.86
CA ASN A 21 -10.48 -6.06 -4.46
C ASN A 21 -9.86 -4.77 -5.02
N CYS A 22 -8.63 -4.80 -5.55
CA CYS A 22 -8.09 -3.66 -6.29
C CYS A 22 -8.17 -3.94 -7.79
N PRO A 23 -9.34 -3.70 -8.43
CA PRO A 23 -9.44 -3.81 -9.87
C PRO A 23 -8.69 -2.61 -10.45
N ALA A 24 -7.46 -2.80 -10.92
CA ALA A 24 -7.02 -1.92 -11.98
C ALA A 24 -7.98 -2.07 -13.16
N TYR A 25 -8.08 -1.02 -13.96
CA TYR A 25 -8.98 -1.01 -15.10
C TYR A 25 -8.47 -0.16 -16.25
N TRP A 26 -8.96 -0.49 -17.44
CA TRP A 26 -8.74 0.33 -18.63
C TRP A 26 -9.82 1.40 -18.74
N SER A 27 -9.43 2.60 -19.14
CA SER A 27 -10.32 3.70 -19.51
C SER A 27 -9.80 4.38 -20.77
N LEU A 28 -10.71 4.78 -21.66
CA LEU A 28 -10.36 5.63 -22.81
C LEU A 28 -10.29 7.12 -22.41
N ASP A 29 -11.03 7.51 -21.38
CA ASP A 29 -10.95 8.83 -20.76
C ASP A 29 -9.63 8.98 -19.98
N PRO A 30 -8.81 10.01 -20.28
CA PRO A 30 -7.60 10.34 -19.53
C PRO A 30 -7.81 10.64 -18.03
N LEU A 31 -9.04 10.93 -17.61
CA LEU A 31 -9.38 11.13 -16.19
C LEU A 31 -9.85 9.86 -15.49
N GLY A 32 -10.08 8.77 -16.24
CA GLY A 32 -10.48 7.48 -15.69
C GLY A 32 -11.95 7.40 -15.27
N ALA A 33 -12.81 8.31 -15.71
CA ALA A 33 -14.23 8.29 -15.33
C ALA A 33 -14.98 7.09 -15.93
N GLU A 34 -14.50 6.55 -17.05
CA GLU A 34 -15.15 5.46 -17.80
C GLU A 34 -14.40 4.13 -17.64
N HIS A 35 -14.93 3.25 -16.80
CA HIS A 35 -14.37 1.91 -16.60
C HIS A 35 -14.80 0.97 -17.75
N LEU A 36 -13.83 0.48 -18.54
CA LEU A 36 -14.04 -0.61 -19.48
C LEU A 36 -14.15 -1.97 -18.78
N SER A 37 -15.18 -2.75 -19.09
CA SER A 37 -15.24 -4.15 -18.66
C SER A 37 -14.07 -4.96 -19.22
N THR A 38 -13.77 -6.11 -18.61
CA THR A 38 -12.74 -7.03 -19.09
C THR A 38 -13.00 -7.45 -20.54
N GLU A 39 -14.25 -7.72 -20.91
CA GLU A 39 -14.63 -8.08 -22.29
C GLU A 39 -14.40 -6.93 -23.26
N GLN A 40 -14.82 -5.71 -22.90
CA GLN A 40 -14.62 -4.52 -23.74
C GLN A 40 -13.13 -4.24 -23.95
N ALA A 41 -12.35 -4.32 -22.88
CA ALA A 41 -10.91 -4.15 -22.94
C ALA A 41 -10.26 -5.19 -23.87
N THR A 42 -10.66 -6.45 -23.76
CA THR A 42 -10.16 -7.55 -24.61
C THR A 42 -10.53 -7.35 -26.08
N GLN A 43 -11.77 -6.96 -26.38
CA GLN A 43 -12.24 -6.70 -27.74
C GLN A 43 -11.49 -5.53 -28.40
N LEU A 44 -11.09 -4.53 -27.62
CA LEU A 44 -10.30 -3.39 -28.06
C LEU A 44 -8.79 -3.71 -28.14
N GLY A 45 -8.38 -4.94 -27.80
CA GLY A 45 -6.99 -5.39 -27.87
C GLY A 45 -6.12 -4.94 -26.69
N PHE A 46 -6.71 -4.48 -25.59
CA PHE A 46 -5.95 -4.17 -24.39
C PHE A 46 -5.50 -5.46 -23.68
N PRO A 47 -4.29 -5.48 -23.11
CA PRO A 47 -3.79 -6.65 -22.41
C PRO A 47 -4.52 -6.87 -21.09
N SER A 48 -4.66 -8.14 -20.72
CA SER A 48 -5.00 -8.51 -19.35
C SER A 48 -3.80 -8.23 -18.44
N PHE A 49 -4.07 -7.82 -17.21
CA PHE A 49 -3.05 -7.60 -16.21
C PHE A 49 -3.46 -8.21 -14.89
N GLN A 50 -2.46 -8.60 -14.12
CA GLN A 50 -2.62 -8.99 -12.73
C GLN A 50 -1.70 -8.08 -11.92
N LEU A 51 -2.29 -7.32 -10.99
CA LEU A 51 -1.51 -6.51 -10.07
C LEU A 51 -0.98 -7.38 -8.94
N THR A 52 0.34 -7.40 -8.81
CA THR A 52 1.03 -7.96 -7.65
C THR A 52 1.78 -6.81 -6.99
N MET A 53 1.60 -6.63 -5.68
CA MET A 53 2.42 -5.72 -4.90
C MET A 53 3.38 -6.54 -4.05
N GLU A 54 4.66 -6.30 -4.24
CA GLU A 54 5.73 -6.88 -3.44
C GLU A 54 6.10 -5.89 -2.33
N PHE A 55 6.04 -6.36 -1.09
CA PHE A 55 6.55 -5.59 0.04
C PHE A 55 7.97 -6.08 0.32
N ALA A 56 8.96 -5.34 -0.15
CA ALA A 56 10.32 -5.52 0.29
C ALA A 56 10.42 -5.00 1.72
N GLY A 57 10.20 -5.88 2.71
CA GLY A 57 10.47 -5.57 4.10
C GLY A 57 11.97 -5.42 4.29
N ALA A 58 12.48 -4.20 4.30
CA ALA A 58 13.83 -3.94 4.78
C ALA A 58 13.84 -4.21 6.29
N SER A 59 14.35 -5.37 6.68
CA SER A 59 14.64 -5.63 8.09
C SER A 59 15.90 -4.87 8.46
N TRP A 60 15.80 -3.95 9.43
CA TRP A 60 16.98 -3.39 10.07
C TRP A 60 17.42 -4.27 11.24
N ASP A 61 18.71 -4.20 11.58
CA ASP A 61 19.24 -4.84 12.79
C ASP A 61 18.57 -4.28 14.05
N ALA A 62 18.54 -5.09 15.10
CA ALA A 62 17.98 -4.70 16.40
C ALA A 62 18.62 -3.41 16.97
N SER A 63 19.88 -3.15 16.63
CA SER A 63 20.60 -1.92 17.00
C SER A 63 19.94 -0.66 16.43
N VAL A 64 19.45 -0.72 15.18
CA VAL A 64 18.78 0.40 14.52
C VAL A 64 17.45 0.69 15.19
N TYR A 65 16.65 -0.34 15.48
CA TYR A 65 15.39 -0.17 16.22
C TYR A 65 15.61 0.41 17.62
N THR A 66 16.68 -0.02 18.29
CA THR A 66 17.09 0.54 19.60
C THR A 66 17.45 2.02 19.49
N GLY A 67 18.23 2.40 18.47
CA GLY A 67 18.59 3.79 18.20
C GLY A 67 17.37 4.67 17.91
N LEU A 68 16.44 4.19 17.07
CA LEU A 68 15.18 4.89 16.78
C LEU A 68 14.34 5.08 18.05
N ARG A 69 14.26 4.06 18.92
CA ARG A 69 13.56 4.15 20.21
C ARG A 69 14.13 5.27 21.08
N GLN A 70 15.46 5.33 21.23
CA GLN A 70 16.13 6.37 22.02
C GLN A 70 15.93 7.76 21.40
N PHE A 71 15.99 7.87 20.07
CA PHE A 71 15.76 9.12 19.37
C PHE A 71 14.33 9.65 19.59
N HIS A 72 13.32 8.79 19.49
CA HIS A 72 11.92 9.17 19.75
C HIS A 72 11.73 9.67 21.19
N GLN A 73 12.31 8.97 22.17
CA GLN A 73 12.29 9.40 23.58
C GLN A 73 12.95 10.77 23.77
N ALA A 74 14.11 11.01 23.15
CA ALA A 74 14.80 12.30 23.21
C ALA A 74 13.98 13.44 22.56
N LYS A 75 13.08 13.11 21.64
CA LYS A 75 12.13 14.05 21.02
C LYS A 75 10.81 14.19 21.80
N GLY A 76 10.67 13.51 22.93
CA GLY A 76 9.48 13.56 23.78
C GLY A 76 8.33 12.67 23.31
N PHE A 77 8.57 11.79 22.34
CA PHE A 77 7.58 10.80 21.93
C PHE A 77 7.65 9.55 22.80
N ASP A 78 6.49 8.95 23.07
CA ASP A 78 6.40 7.59 23.63
C ASP A 78 6.65 6.56 22.52
N PRO A 79 7.71 5.74 22.58
CA PRO A 79 8.00 4.73 21.55
C PRO A 79 6.97 3.62 21.43
N GLU A 80 6.15 3.41 22.47
CA GLU A 80 5.08 2.40 22.44
C GLU A 80 3.77 2.99 21.87
N SER A 81 3.76 4.29 21.56
CA SER A 81 2.63 4.99 20.96
C SER A 81 2.73 5.05 19.42
N GLN A 82 1.64 5.50 18.80
CA GLN A 82 1.57 5.76 17.36
C GLN A 82 1.86 7.23 17.00
N ASP A 83 2.32 8.04 17.96
CA ASP A 83 2.39 9.50 17.79
C ASP A 83 3.45 9.94 16.78
N VAL A 84 4.57 9.21 16.70
CA VAL A 84 5.58 9.46 15.66
C VAL A 84 4.99 9.27 14.26
N ALA A 85 4.27 8.16 14.04
CA ALA A 85 3.66 7.88 12.75
C ALA A 85 2.63 8.95 12.38
N ARG A 86 1.79 9.37 13.34
CA ARG A 86 0.84 10.48 13.14
C ARG A 86 1.54 11.79 12.81
N HIS A 87 2.61 12.11 13.52
CA HIS A 87 3.39 13.33 13.29
C HIS A 87 4.01 13.37 11.89
N LEU A 88 4.45 12.22 11.38
CA LEU A 88 5.01 12.07 10.03
C LEU A 88 3.94 11.94 8.93
N GLY A 89 2.66 11.80 9.28
CA GLY A 89 1.59 11.56 8.31
C GLY A 89 1.59 10.14 7.74
N GLU A 90 2.25 9.20 8.41
CA GLU A 90 2.35 7.80 7.99
C GLU A 90 1.05 7.04 8.28
N PRO A 91 0.67 6.06 7.42
CA PRO A 91 -0.49 5.22 7.65
C PRO A 91 -0.32 4.35 8.89
N LEU A 92 -1.38 4.23 9.69
CA LEU A 92 -1.42 3.41 10.89
C LEU A 92 -1.91 2.01 10.55
N PHE A 93 -1.04 1.02 10.71
CA PHE A 93 -1.39 -0.38 10.51
C PHE A 93 -1.79 -1.03 11.84
N ARG A 94 -2.84 -1.87 11.81
CA ARG A 94 -3.22 -2.75 12.91
C ARG A 94 -2.96 -4.17 12.48
N LEU A 95 -2.12 -4.87 13.23
CA LEU A 95 -2.00 -6.32 13.09
C LEU A 95 -3.28 -6.95 13.61
N SER A 96 -4.04 -7.60 12.73
CA SER A 96 -5.16 -8.46 13.09
C SER A 96 -4.66 -9.91 13.13
N GLY A 97 -4.70 -10.53 14.30
CA GLY A 97 -4.45 -11.96 14.51
C GLY A 97 -5.73 -12.79 14.44
#